data_AF-A0A2S2N5V8-F1
#
_entry.id   AF-A0A2S2N5V8-F1
#
_cell.length_a   1.000
_cell.length_b   1.000
_cell.length_c   1.000
_cell.angle_alpha   90.00
_cell.angle_beta   90.00
_cell.angle_gamma   90.00
#
_symmetry.space_group_name_H-M   'P 1'
#
loop_
_entity.id
_entity.type
_entity.pdbx_description
1 polymer ?
#
loop_
_entity_poly.entity_id
_entity_poly.type
_entity_poly.pdbx_seq_one_letter_code
_entity_poly.pdbx_strand_id
1 'polypeptide(L)'
;ARFWRAVKLCTEHLPRDKPRYLMGVGYATDLVVCVALGCDMFDCVFPTRTARFGSALVPWGSLQLKNQKFAKDFRPIDADCGCPTCQRHSRAYLHALLRCNTAALHLLTLHNVAYQMKLMGSIRDSILRQRFPEFVREFMAAMYGGRGGPPAWAREALESVGITLG
;
A
#
# COMPACT_ATOMS: atom_id res chain seq x y z
N ALA A 1 -5.21 10.01 16.76
CA ALA A 1 -5.48 11.20 15.91
C ALA A 1 -4.32 12.21 15.82
N ARG A 2 -3.08 11.91 16.27
CA ARG A 2 -1.96 12.89 16.27
C ARG A 2 -1.00 12.78 15.08
N PHE A 3 -0.95 11.62 14.41
CA PHE A 3 0.05 11.32 13.38
C PHE A 3 0.03 12.27 12.19
N TRP A 4 -1.06 12.31 11.42
CA TRP A 4 -1.12 13.11 10.18
C TRP A 4 -0.98 14.62 10.44
N ARG A 5 -1.47 15.11 11.59
CA ARG A 5 -1.35 16.52 12.00
C ARG A 5 0.11 16.92 12.25
N ALA A 6 0.90 16.03 12.86
CA ALA A 6 2.34 16.25 13.04
C ALA A 6 3.08 16.23 11.70
N VAL A 7 2.73 15.31 10.80
CA VAL A 7 3.29 15.27 9.44
C VAL A 7 3.01 16.59 8.72
N LYS A 8 1.75 17.04 8.70
CA LYS A 8 1.33 18.31 8.08
C LYS A 8 2.11 19.50 8.63
N LEU A 9 2.18 19.62 9.96
CA LEU A 9 2.93 20.69 10.62
C LEU A 9 4.39 20.73 10.15
N CYS A 10 5.08 19.58 10.13
CA CYS A 10 6.46 19.50 9.67
C CYS A 10 6.59 19.89 8.20
N THR A 11 5.73 19.36 7.33
CA THR A 11 5.76 19.65 5.89
C THR A 11 5.43 21.12 5.56
N GLU A 12 4.68 21.82 6.40
CA GLU A 12 4.42 23.26 6.20
C GLU A 12 5.64 24.13 6.51
N HIS A 13 6.51 23.68 7.44
CA HIS A 13 7.67 24.45 7.91
C HIS A 13 9.00 24.05 7.24
N LEU A 14 9.09 22.84 6.68
CA LEU A 14 10.29 22.39 5.97
C LEU A 14 10.49 23.16 4.65
N PRO A 15 11.74 23.42 4.22
CA PRO A 15 12.02 24.08 2.94
C PRO A 15 11.33 23.37 1.76
N ARG A 16 10.82 24.15 0.80
CA ARG A 16 10.10 23.62 -0.37
C ARG A 16 11.04 23.07 -1.46
N ASP A 17 12.28 23.53 -1.45
CA ASP A 17 13.34 23.19 -2.40
C ASP A 17 14.17 21.97 -1.98
N LYS A 18 13.80 21.32 -0.86
CA LYS A 18 14.51 20.16 -0.31
C LYS A 18 13.59 18.96 -0.11
N PRO A 19 14.08 17.72 -0.37
CA PRO A 19 13.29 16.51 -0.15
C PRO A 19 12.89 16.31 1.32
N ARG A 20 11.71 15.73 1.52
CA ARG A 20 11.12 15.46 2.84
C ARG A 20 10.97 13.97 3.05
N TYR A 21 11.80 13.42 3.94
CA TYR A 21 11.84 12.00 4.26
C TYR A 21 11.03 11.68 5.51
N LEU A 22 10.01 10.82 5.37
CA LEU A 22 9.17 10.36 6.47
C LEU A 22 9.54 8.92 6.85
N MET A 23 10.19 8.79 8.01
CA MET A 23 10.74 7.51 8.46
C MET A 23 9.69 6.56 9.04
N GLY A 24 9.80 5.28 8.73
CA GLY A 24 9.03 4.21 9.38
C GLY A 24 7.57 4.07 8.93
N VAL A 25 7.19 4.66 7.79
CA VAL A 25 5.82 4.64 7.26
C VAL A 25 5.76 3.78 6.00
N GLY A 26 4.88 2.77 6.00
CA GLY A 26 4.78 1.82 4.89
C GLY A 26 3.40 1.20 4.67
N TYR A 27 2.39 1.65 5.41
CA TYR A 27 1.01 1.26 5.14
C TYR A 27 0.48 2.03 3.93
N ALA A 28 -0.25 1.35 3.03
CA ALA A 28 -0.61 1.92 1.74
C ALA A 28 -1.40 3.24 1.87
N THR A 29 -2.37 3.30 2.79
CA THR A 29 -3.14 4.51 3.07
C THR A 29 -2.27 5.64 3.62
N ASP A 30 -1.32 5.31 4.48
CA ASP A 30 -0.41 6.31 5.08
C ASP A 30 0.50 6.90 4.01
N LEU A 31 1.03 6.07 3.10
CA LEU A 31 1.84 6.54 1.97
C LEU A 31 1.06 7.54 1.10
N VAL A 32 -0.18 7.19 0.70
CA VAL A 32 -1.02 8.06 -0.14
C VAL A 32 -1.33 9.38 0.56
N VAL A 33 -1.72 9.34 1.84
CA VAL A 33 -2.04 10.55 2.61
C VAL A 33 -0.79 11.39 2.85
N CYS A 34 0.35 10.79 3.23
CA CYS A 34 1.57 11.55 3.49
C CYS A 34 2.16 12.18 2.23
N VAL A 35 2.00 11.56 1.04
CA VAL A 35 2.32 12.24 -0.22
C VAL A 35 1.41 13.45 -0.45
N ALA A 36 0.11 13.34 -0.16
CA ALA A 36 -0.81 14.49 -0.23
C ALA A 36 -0.44 15.62 0.74
N LEU A 37 0.20 15.28 1.87
CA LEU A 37 0.74 16.25 2.84
C LEU A 37 2.11 16.81 2.42
N GLY A 38 2.73 16.30 1.35
CA GLY A 38 4.00 16.81 0.82
C GLY A 38 5.24 16.08 1.33
N CYS A 39 5.15 14.78 1.63
CA CYS A 39 6.32 13.91 1.85
C CYS A 39 6.79 13.27 0.53
N ASP A 40 8.11 13.17 0.35
CA ASP A 40 8.74 12.70 -0.91
C ASP A 40 9.35 11.30 -0.80
N MET A 41 9.89 10.96 0.38
CA MET A 41 10.63 9.71 0.61
C MET A 41 10.07 8.96 1.81
N PHE A 42 10.12 7.62 1.75
CA PHE A 42 9.60 6.72 2.78
C PHE A 42 10.51 5.50 2.93
N ASP A 43 10.60 4.98 4.15
CA ASP A 43 11.15 3.66 4.44
C ASP A 43 10.23 2.94 5.43
N CYS A 44 10.14 1.61 5.30
CA CYS A 44 9.49 0.80 6.31
C CYS A 44 9.82 -0.67 6.12
N VAL A 45 9.91 -1.40 7.24
CA VAL A 45 9.93 -2.87 7.24
C VAL A 45 8.56 -3.49 6.98
N PHE A 46 7.51 -2.70 6.74
CA PHE A 46 6.15 -3.19 6.54
C PHE A 46 6.00 -4.32 5.49
N PRO A 47 6.59 -4.24 4.27
CA PRO A 47 6.35 -5.27 3.25
C PRO A 47 6.99 -6.60 3.64
N THR A 48 8.21 -6.56 4.19
CA THR A 48 8.97 -7.74 4.64
C THR A 48 8.39 -8.33 5.92
N ARG A 49 8.00 -7.49 6.89
CA ARG A 49 7.34 -7.93 8.13
C ARG A 49 6.00 -8.61 7.84
N THR A 50 5.19 -8.04 6.97
CA THR A 50 3.86 -8.57 6.62
C THR A 50 3.98 -9.90 5.86
N ALA A 51 5.01 -10.05 5.02
CA ALA A 51 5.33 -11.32 4.37
C ALA A 51 5.62 -12.45 5.37
N ARG A 52 6.34 -12.19 6.48
CA ARG A 52 6.61 -13.18 7.55
C ARG A 52 5.33 -13.74 8.18
N PHE A 53 4.27 -12.93 8.25
CA PHE A 53 2.97 -13.37 8.73
C PHE A 53 2.15 -14.12 7.68
N GLY A 54 2.67 -14.30 6.46
CA GLY A 54 1.97 -14.95 5.35
C GLY A 54 0.91 -14.05 4.70
N SER A 55 1.09 -12.74 4.79
CA SER A 55 0.16 -11.75 4.25
C SER A 55 0.73 -11.09 3.00
N ALA A 56 -0.06 -11.10 1.93
CA ALA A 56 0.28 -10.51 0.65
C ALA A 56 -0.49 -9.19 0.44
N LEU A 57 0.20 -8.13 0.07
CA LEU A 57 -0.39 -6.81 -0.18
C LEU A 57 -1.10 -6.79 -1.53
N VAL A 58 -2.30 -6.21 -1.57
CA VAL A 58 -3.12 -6.09 -2.78
C VAL A 58 -3.82 -4.73 -2.81
N PRO A 59 -4.23 -4.21 -3.98
CA PRO A 59 -4.90 -2.89 -4.06
C PRO A 59 -6.16 -2.75 -3.20
N TRP A 60 -6.82 -3.86 -2.90
CA TRP A 60 -8.01 -3.96 -2.05
C TRP A 60 -7.71 -4.41 -0.60
N GLY A 61 -6.47 -4.24 -0.14
CA GLY A 61 -6.03 -4.51 1.23
C GLY A 61 -4.94 -5.56 1.34
N SER A 62 -5.24 -6.68 2.00
CA SER A 62 -4.26 -7.74 2.22
C SER A 62 -4.90 -9.12 2.20
N LEU A 63 -4.18 -10.10 1.66
CA LEU A 63 -4.59 -11.49 1.59
C LEU A 63 -3.81 -12.30 2.62
N GLN A 64 -4.50 -12.85 3.62
CA GLN A 64 -3.90 -13.76 4.59
C GLN A 64 -3.82 -15.17 3.99
N LEU A 65 -2.74 -15.46 3.27
CA LEU A 65 -2.60 -16.68 2.46
C LEU A 65 -2.51 -17.97 3.27
N LYS A 66 -2.30 -17.88 4.60
CA LYS A 66 -2.44 -19.03 5.51
C LYS A 66 -3.88 -19.52 5.67
N ASN A 67 -4.87 -18.70 5.31
CA ASN A 67 -6.29 -19.05 5.47
C ASN A 67 -6.70 -20.17 4.51
N GLN A 68 -7.52 -21.10 5.01
CA GLN A 68 -7.94 -22.30 4.26
C GLN A 68 -8.67 -21.99 2.95
N LYS A 69 -9.34 -20.83 2.85
CA LYS A 69 -10.01 -20.39 1.62
C LYS A 69 -9.09 -20.29 0.40
N PHE A 70 -7.78 -20.14 0.60
CA PHE A 70 -6.81 -20.07 -0.48
C PHE A 70 -6.27 -21.44 -0.91
N ALA A 71 -6.56 -22.53 -0.20
CA ALA A 71 -6.03 -23.85 -0.48
C ALA A 71 -6.36 -24.39 -1.88
N LYS A 72 -7.46 -23.92 -2.48
CA LYS A 72 -7.90 -24.28 -3.84
C LYS A 72 -8.06 -23.06 -4.75
N ASP A 73 -7.48 -21.92 -4.39
CA ASP A 73 -7.50 -20.70 -5.21
C ASP A 73 -6.30 -20.69 -6.17
N PHE A 74 -6.50 -21.12 -7.42
CA PHE A 74 -5.43 -21.22 -8.42
C PHE A 74 -5.10 -19.89 -9.13
N ARG A 75 -5.71 -18.77 -8.73
CA ARG A 75 -5.40 -17.44 -9.26
C ARG A 75 -4.06 -16.92 -8.68
N PRO A 76 -3.37 -15.99 -9.36
CA PRO A 76 -2.22 -15.29 -8.79
C PRO A 76 -2.64 -14.40 -7.60
N ILE A 77 -1.69 -13.87 -6.82
CA ILE A 77 -2.00 -12.94 -5.73
C ILE A 77 -2.82 -11.75 -6.26
N ASP A 78 -2.33 -11.13 -7.32
CA ASP A 78 -2.96 -10.04 -8.06
C ASP A 78 -2.73 -10.27 -9.56
N ALA A 79 -3.81 -10.26 -10.35
CA ALA A 79 -3.75 -10.52 -11.79
C ALA A 79 -3.08 -9.37 -12.56
N ASP A 80 -3.15 -8.15 -12.02
CA ASP A 80 -2.56 -6.96 -12.64
C ASP A 80 -1.12 -6.73 -12.16
N CYS A 81 -0.54 -7.66 -11.39
CA CYS A 81 0.80 -7.55 -10.86
C CYS A 81 1.80 -8.32 -11.72
N GLY A 82 2.71 -7.59 -12.40
CA GLY A 82 3.77 -8.16 -13.22
C GLY A 82 4.99 -8.68 -12.44
N CYS A 83 4.89 -8.92 -11.12
CA CYS A 83 6.03 -9.41 -10.35
C CYS A 83 6.29 -10.91 -10.62
N PRO A 84 7.54 -11.40 -10.43
CA PRO A 84 7.87 -12.81 -10.67
C PRO A 84 7.00 -13.79 -9.88
N THR A 85 6.57 -13.41 -8.67
CA THR A 85 5.71 -14.25 -7.83
C THR A 85 4.32 -14.44 -8.46
N CYS A 86 3.67 -13.35 -8.91
CA CYS A 86 2.34 -13.41 -9.52
C CYS A 86 2.36 -14.11 -10.89
N GLN A 87 3.47 -14.02 -11.64
CA GLN A 87 3.59 -14.66 -12.95
C GLN A 87 3.77 -16.19 -12.86
N ARG A 88 4.30 -16.71 -11.75
CA ARG A 88 4.72 -18.13 -11.64
C ARG A 88 3.96 -18.93 -10.59
N HIS A 89 3.31 -18.27 -9.64
CA HIS A 89 2.75 -18.93 -8.47
C HIS A 89 1.30 -18.50 -8.21
N SER A 90 0.46 -19.50 -7.94
CA SER A 90 -0.92 -19.30 -7.49
C SER A 90 -1.02 -19.09 -5.99
N ARG A 91 -2.15 -18.55 -5.52
CA ARG A 91 -2.47 -18.42 -4.09
C ARG A 91 -2.50 -19.79 -3.40
N ALA A 92 -3.00 -20.83 -4.06
CA ALA A 92 -3.00 -22.21 -3.57
C ALA A 92 -1.58 -22.77 -3.38
N TYR A 93 -0.69 -22.54 -4.34
CA TYR A 93 0.71 -22.92 -4.21
C TYR A 93 1.38 -22.22 -3.02
N LEU A 94 1.19 -20.91 -2.90
CA LEU A 94 1.74 -20.13 -1.79
C LEU A 94 1.14 -20.55 -0.43
N HIS A 95 -0.15 -20.87 -0.38
CA HIS A 95 -0.82 -21.39 0.82
C HIS A 95 -0.18 -22.70 1.30
N ALA A 96 0.05 -23.64 0.39
CA ALA A 96 0.72 -24.90 0.70
C ALA A 96 2.17 -24.66 1.14
N LEU A 97 2.91 -23.83 0.39
CA LEU A 97 4.33 -23.56 0.65
C LEU A 97 4.55 -22.87 2.01
N LEU A 98 3.66 -21.96 2.41
CA LEU A 98 3.72 -21.28 3.72
C LEU A 98 3.66 -22.23 4.93
N ARG A 99 3.21 -23.48 4.75
CA ARG A 99 3.13 -24.48 5.81
C ARG A 99 4.37 -25.36 5.90
N CYS A 100 5.13 -25.49 4.83
CA CYS A 100 6.22 -26.47 4.72
C CYS A 100 7.59 -25.87 4.39
N ASN A 101 7.67 -24.64 3.87
CA ASN A 101 8.93 -24.06 3.39
C ASN A 101 9.00 -22.54 3.56
N THR A 102 10.13 -22.07 4.08
CA THR A 102 10.42 -20.64 4.26
C THR A 102 10.59 -19.87 2.94
N ALA A 103 10.80 -20.57 1.81
CA ALA A 103 10.83 -19.98 0.48
C ALA A 103 9.57 -19.17 0.14
N ALA A 104 8.40 -19.53 0.70
CA ALA A 104 7.19 -18.74 0.57
C ALA A 104 7.37 -17.31 1.08
N LEU A 105 8.14 -17.10 2.14
CA LEU A 105 8.37 -15.77 2.71
C LEU A 105 9.18 -14.89 1.76
N HIS A 106 10.14 -15.47 1.03
CA HIS A 106 10.90 -14.76 -0.01
C HIS A 106 9.97 -14.34 -1.16
N LEU A 107 9.12 -15.25 -1.65
CA LEU A 107 8.17 -14.97 -2.72
C LEU A 107 7.16 -13.88 -2.34
N LEU A 108 6.64 -13.92 -1.10
CA LEU A 108 5.75 -12.87 -0.60
C LEU A 108 6.46 -11.55 -0.38
N THR A 109 7.74 -11.57 0.00
CA THR A 109 8.54 -10.36 0.16
C THR A 109 8.75 -9.67 -1.18
N LEU A 110 9.12 -10.43 -2.22
CA LEU A 110 9.25 -9.91 -3.59
C LEU A 110 7.94 -9.27 -4.08
N HIS A 111 6.82 -9.95 -3.86
CA HIS A 111 5.50 -9.43 -4.20
C HIS A 111 5.17 -8.13 -3.43
N ASN A 112 5.35 -8.13 -2.11
CA ASN A 112 4.98 -7.00 -1.26
C ASN A 112 5.84 -5.75 -1.54
N VAL A 113 7.14 -5.93 -1.84
CA VAL A 113 8.02 -4.83 -2.26
C VAL A 113 7.60 -4.33 -3.65
N ALA A 114 7.34 -5.24 -4.60
CA ALA A 114 6.85 -4.85 -5.93
C ALA A 114 5.53 -4.07 -5.86
N TYR A 115 4.62 -4.44 -4.95
CA TYR A 115 3.38 -3.70 -4.69
C TYR A 115 3.68 -2.26 -4.24
N GLN A 116 4.59 -2.06 -3.27
CA GLN A 116 4.93 -0.71 -2.82
C GLN A 116 5.56 0.14 -3.93
N MET A 117 6.47 -0.45 -4.71
CA MET A 117 7.08 0.22 -5.85
C MET A 117 6.03 0.60 -6.91
N LYS A 118 5.08 -0.30 -7.21
CA LYS A 118 3.96 -0.03 -8.13
C LYS A 118 3.08 1.10 -7.59
N LEU A 119 2.73 1.07 -6.30
CA LEU A 119 1.92 2.11 -5.66
C LEU A 119 2.58 3.49 -5.76
N MET A 120 3.85 3.60 -5.37
CA MET A 120 4.59 4.86 -5.46
C MET A 120 4.79 5.33 -6.91
N GLY A 121 4.98 4.40 -7.84
CA GLY A 121 5.01 4.68 -9.28
C GLY A 121 3.69 5.27 -9.79
N SER A 122 2.55 4.68 -9.42
CA SER A 122 1.22 5.18 -9.78
C SER A 122 0.92 6.55 -9.15
N ILE A 123 1.31 6.75 -7.90
CA ILE A 123 1.23 8.07 -7.24
C ILE A 123 2.00 9.10 -8.05
N ARG A 124 3.26 8.83 -8.37
CA ARG A 124 4.10 9.73 -9.16
C ARG A 124 3.49 10.04 -10.53
N ASP A 125 3.02 9.02 -11.27
CA ASP A 125 2.36 9.21 -12.56
C ASP A 125 1.12 10.10 -12.46
N SER A 126 0.30 9.90 -11.42
CA SER A 126 -0.91 10.71 -11.23
C SER A 126 -0.61 12.19 -10.93
N ILE A 127 0.48 12.49 -10.20
CA ILE A 127 0.94 13.86 -9.96
C ILE A 127 1.42 14.50 -11.26
N LEU A 128 2.24 13.79 -12.05
CA LEU A 128 2.73 14.29 -13.34
C LEU A 128 1.60 14.56 -14.33
N ARG A 129 0.52 13.76 -14.28
CA ARG A 129 -0.67 13.92 -15.11
C ARG A 129 -1.74 14.84 -14.52
N GLN A 130 -1.44 15.57 -13.43
CA GLN A 130 -2.38 16.50 -12.78
C GLN A 130 -3.72 15.85 -12.38
N ARG A 131 -3.70 14.56 -12.00
CA ARG A 131 -4.87 13.75 -11.63
C ARG A 131 -4.74 13.07 -10.27
N PHE A 132 -3.92 13.63 -9.39
CA PHE A 132 -3.66 13.04 -8.08
C PHE A 132 -4.92 12.95 -7.19
N PRO A 133 -5.79 13.98 -7.11
CA PRO A 133 -7.04 13.87 -6.35
C PRO A 133 -7.96 12.72 -6.82
N GLU A 134 -8.06 12.51 -8.14
CA GLU A 134 -8.78 11.39 -8.76
C GLU A 134 -8.18 10.05 -8.34
N PHE A 135 -6.85 9.94 -8.43
CA PHE A 135 -6.12 8.75 -8.00
C PHE A 135 -6.37 8.42 -6.51
N VAL A 136 -6.38 9.44 -5.64
CA VAL A 136 -6.66 9.24 -4.20
C VAL A 136 -8.09 8.71 -4.00
N ARG A 137 -9.09 9.25 -4.71
CA ARG A 137 -10.47 8.75 -4.64
C ARG A 137 -10.58 7.30 -5.11
N GLU A 138 -9.98 6.97 -6.25
CA GLU A 138 -9.94 5.60 -6.79
C GLU A 138 -9.25 4.62 -5.82
N PHE A 139 -8.11 5.03 -5.25
CA PHE A 139 -7.37 4.24 -4.27
C PHE A 139 -8.21 3.97 -3.01
N MET A 140 -8.84 5.01 -2.45
CA MET A 140 -9.65 4.89 -1.24
C MET A 140 -10.89 4.02 -1.48
N ALA A 141 -11.53 4.16 -2.64
CA ALA A 141 -12.66 3.31 -3.05
C ALA A 141 -12.23 1.84 -3.21
N ALA A 142 -11.10 1.56 -3.85
CA ALA A 142 -10.60 0.21 -4.01
C ALA A 142 -10.20 -0.45 -2.67
N MET A 143 -9.54 0.32 -1.79
CA MET A 143 -9.04 -0.16 -0.50
C MET A 143 -10.16 -0.39 0.53
N TYR A 144 -11.21 0.43 0.50
CA TYR A 144 -12.23 0.48 1.55
C TYR A 144 -13.69 0.30 1.08
N GLY A 145 -13.94 0.13 -0.23
CA GLY A 145 -15.29 0.07 -0.79
C GLY A 145 -16.18 -1.04 -0.21
N GLY A 146 -15.59 -2.13 0.29
CA GLY A 146 -16.31 -3.19 1.00
C GLY A 146 -16.26 -3.13 2.52
N ARG A 147 -15.69 -2.07 3.12
CA ARG A 147 -15.33 -2.00 4.56
C ARG A 147 -15.98 -0.84 5.32
N GLY A 148 -17.03 -0.22 4.78
CA GLY A 148 -17.68 0.94 5.40
C GLY A 148 -16.91 2.25 5.22
N GLY A 149 -16.01 2.30 4.24
CA GLY A 149 -15.31 3.52 3.82
C GLY A 149 -13.97 3.78 4.51
N PRO A 150 -13.27 4.86 4.09
CA PRO A 150 -11.95 5.20 4.60
C PRO A 150 -12.00 5.62 6.09
N PRO A 151 -10.93 5.35 6.86
CA PRO A 151 -10.88 5.72 8.27
C PRO A 151 -10.97 7.25 8.43
N ALA A 152 -11.64 7.70 9.50
CA ALA A 152 -11.93 9.12 9.73
C ALA A 152 -10.66 10.00 9.69
N TRP A 153 -9.55 9.54 10.25
CA TRP A 153 -8.30 10.29 10.24
C TRP A 153 -7.75 10.55 8.82
N ALA A 154 -7.96 9.62 7.89
CA ALA A 154 -7.50 9.78 6.51
C ALA A 154 -8.39 10.76 5.74
N ARG A 155 -9.70 10.73 6.01
CA ARG A 155 -10.66 11.73 5.50
C ARG A 155 -10.31 13.13 5.95
N GLU A 156 -10.15 13.34 7.26
CA GLU A 156 -9.75 14.62 7.83
C GLU A 156 -8.42 15.15 7.25
N ALA A 157 -7.43 14.26 7.08
CA ALA A 157 -6.12 14.63 6.55
C ALA A 157 -6.21 15.12 5.09
N LEU A 158 -6.94 14.39 4.25
CA LEU A 158 -7.11 14.70 2.84
C LEU A 158 -7.97 15.95 2.62
N GLU A 159 -9.03 16.13 3.40
CA GLU A 159 -9.83 17.36 3.38
C GLU A 159 -8.99 18.59 3.74
N SER A 160 -8.02 18.44 4.65
CA SER A 160 -7.12 19.53 5.05
C SER A 160 -6.20 20.03 3.93
N VAL A 161 -6.11 19.29 2.81
CA VAL A 161 -5.36 19.65 1.59
C VAL A 161 -6.28 19.73 0.36
N GLY A 162 -7.60 19.81 0.56
CA GLY A 162 -8.58 20.02 -0.52
C GLY A 162 -8.97 18.77 -1.30
N ILE A 163 -8.69 17.56 -0.80
CA ILE A 163 -9.08 16.30 -1.44
C ILE A 163 -10.30 15.71 -0.70
N THR A 164 -11.49 15.85 -1.29
CA THR A 164 -12.74 15.29 -0.76
C THR A 164 -13.01 13.90 -1.36
N LEU A 165 -13.39 12.94 -0.53
CA LEU A 165 -13.55 11.53 -0.93
C LEU A 165 -14.94 11.15 -1.48
N GLY A 166 -15.94 12.04 -1.36
CA GLY A 166 -17.31 11.76 -1.80
C GLY A 166 -18.09 10.89 -0.83
#